data_AF-A0A7C1NBS4-F1
#
_entry.id   AF-A0A7C1NBS4-F1
#
_cell.length_a   1.000
_cell.length_b   1.000
_cell.length_c   1.000
_cell.angle_alpha   90.00
_cell.angle_beta   90.00
_cell.angle_gamma   90.00
#
_symmetry.space_group_name_H-M   'P 1'
#
loop_
_entity.id
_entity.type
_entity.pdbx_description
1 polymer ?
#
loop_
_entity_poly.entity_id
_entity_poly.type
_entity_poly.pdbx_seq_one_letter_code
_entity_poly.pdbx_strand_id
1 'polypeptide(L)'
;MAKMTVDRLHELFNENVGSDILSWQGVCHDCECSVEITATAKEDGIHIEGGGVYEHEQKKFFLKCDSCFQKDSILKNYQPCEVYSRVVGYLRPVSQWNDAKQAEFKDRKLFDHNINGKNYRVENQNTDSLRINAA
;
A
#
# COMPACT_ATOMS: atom_id res chain seq x y z
N MET A 1 2.27 -15.30 7.30
CA MET A 1 2.34 -14.69 5.96
C MET A 1 2.83 -15.77 5.02
N ALA A 2 2.03 -16.16 4.04
CA ALA A 2 2.55 -16.98 2.96
C ALA A 2 3.47 -16.10 2.11
N LYS A 3 4.49 -16.71 1.49
CA LYS A 3 5.34 -16.06 0.51
C LYS A 3 5.52 -17.05 -0.63
N MET A 4 5.42 -16.54 -1.86
CA MET A 4 5.73 -17.32 -3.04
C MET A 4 7.25 -17.55 -3.11
N THR A 5 7.70 -18.65 -2.50
CA THR A 5 9.10 -19.10 -2.47
C THR A 5 9.26 -20.33 -3.37
N VAL A 6 10.49 -20.73 -3.65
CA VAL A 6 10.78 -21.95 -4.42
C VAL A 6 10.19 -23.19 -3.73
N ASP A 7 10.37 -23.31 -2.41
CA ASP A 7 9.78 -24.41 -1.62
C ASP A 7 8.26 -24.42 -1.73
N ARG A 8 7.63 -23.24 -1.68
CA ARG A 8 6.17 -23.11 -1.83
C ARG A 8 5.70 -23.55 -3.21
N LEU A 9 6.45 -23.26 -4.27
CA LEU A 9 6.11 -23.76 -5.61
C LEU A 9 6.22 -25.28 -5.69
N HIS A 10 7.25 -25.89 -5.08
CA HIS A 10 7.35 -27.35 -4.99
C HIS A 10 6.17 -27.98 -4.22
N GLU A 11 5.72 -27.36 -3.12
CA GLU A 11 4.50 -27.77 -2.42
C GLU A 11 3.28 -27.73 -3.34
N LEU A 12 3.10 -26.65 -4.11
CA LEU A 12 1.99 -26.52 -5.04
C LEU A 12 2.01 -27.58 -6.16
N PHE A 13 3.19 -27.94 -6.67
CA PHE A 13 3.32 -29.06 -7.61
C PHE A 13 2.99 -30.41 -6.96
N ASN A 14 3.43 -30.63 -5.72
CA ASN A 14 3.10 -31.86 -4.98
C ASN A 14 1.60 -31.98 -4.67
N GLU A 15 0.91 -30.86 -4.42
CA GLU A 15 -0.54 -30.82 -4.23
C GLU A 15 -1.30 -31.16 -5.54
N ASN A 16 -0.71 -30.88 -6.71
CA ASN A 16 -1.30 -31.10 -8.03
C ASN A 16 -0.65 -32.31 -8.74
N VAL A 17 -0.72 -33.48 -8.10
CA VAL A 17 -0.14 -34.73 -8.61
C VAL A 17 -0.63 -35.02 -10.04
N GLY A 18 0.30 -34.98 -11.00
CA GLY A 18 0.05 -35.32 -12.41
C GLY A 18 0.04 -34.15 -13.40
N SER A 19 0.26 -32.91 -12.93
CA SER A 19 0.45 -31.75 -13.82
C SER A 19 1.85 -31.17 -13.66
N ASP A 20 2.68 -31.28 -14.71
CA ASP A 20 4.02 -30.66 -14.76
C ASP A 20 3.95 -29.13 -14.94
N ILE A 21 2.73 -28.60 -15.08
CA ILE A 21 2.43 -27.19 -15.32
C ILE A 21 1.35 -26.72 -14.35
N LEU A 22 1.62 -25.62 -13.64
CA LEU A 22 0.61 -24.86 -12.89
C LEU A 22 0.24 -23.62 -13.71
N SER A 23 -1.05 -23.29 -13.79
CA SER A 23 -1.52 -22.07 -14.46
C SER A 23 -2.40 -21.23 -13.53
N TRP A 24 -2.20 -19.92 -13.57
CA TRP A 24 -3.02 -18.93 -12.88
C TRP A 24 -3.56 -17.94 -13.90
N GLN A 25 -4.89 -17.86 -13.98
CA GLN A 25 -5.60 -16.95 -14.87
C GLN A 25 -6.30 -15.88 -14.03
N GLY A 26 -6.26 -14.64 -14.51
CA GLY A 26 -6.93 -13.53 -13.82
C GLY A 26 -6.58 -12.19 -14.41
N VAL A 27 -6.60 -11.16 -13.57
CA VAL A 27 -6.23 -9.79 -13.94
C VAL A 27 -4.93 -9.40 -13.25
N CYS A 28 -4.14 -8.58 -13.93
CA CYS A 28 -2.93 -8.02 -13.35
C CYS A 28 -3.28 -6.97 -12.30
N HIS A 29 -2.58 -7.00 -11.17
CA HIS A 29 -2.77 -6.12 -10.01
C HIS A 29 -2.53 -4.63 -10.30
N ASP A 30 -1.68 -4.32 -11.29
CA ASP A 30 -1.27 -2.93 -11.57
C ASP A 30 -2.04 -2.29 -12.76
N CYS A 31 -2.27 -3.05 -13.84
CA CYS A 31 -2.92 -2.55 -15.08
C CYS A 31 -4.37 -3.02 -15.23
N GLU A 32 -4.83 -3.97 -14.42
CA GLU A 32 -6.12 -4.67 -14.57
C GLU A 32 -6.30 -5.44 -15.88
N CYS A 33 -5.23 -5.59 -16.67
CA CYS A 33 -5.23 -6.33 -17.92
C CYS A 33 -5.30 -7.85 -17.67
N SER A 34 -6.02 -8.59 -18.54
CA SER A 34 -6.15 -10.05 -18.44
C SER A 34 -4.79 -10.72 -18.62
N VAL A 35 -4.46 -11.66 -17.74
CA VAL A 35 -3.18 -12.36 -17.72
C VAL A 35 -3.36 -13.84 -17.42
N GLU A 36 -2.51 -14.63 -18.05
CA GLU A 36 -2.28 -16.03 -17.73
C GLU A 36 -0.80 -16.20 -17.41
N ILE A 37 -0.50 -16.73 -16.24
CA ILE A 37 0.85 -16.97 -15.77
C ILE A 37 1.00 -18.47 -15.54
N THR A 38 2.07 -19.05 -16.06
CA THR A 38 2.33 -20.48 -15.96
C THR A 38 3.64 -20.72 -15.22
N ALA A 39 3.67 -21.77 -14.39
CA ALA A 39 4.90 -22.31 -13.83
C ALA A 39 5.10 -23.72 -14.37
N THR A 40 6.26 -24.00 -14.95
CA THR A 40 6.64 -25.31 -15.49
C THR A 40 7.84 -25.84 -14.73
N ALA A 41 7.74 -27.05 -14.18
CA ALA A 41 8.87 -27.73 -13.56
C ALA A 41 9.72 -28.39 -14.66
N LYS A 42 10.98 -27.94 -14.82
CA LYS A 42 11.98 -28.53 -15.71
C LYS A 42 13.13 -29.13 -14.88
N GLU A 43 14.02 -29.88 -15.54
CA GLU A 43 15.17 -30.52 -14.89
C GLU A 43 16.14 -29.53 -14.22
N ASP A 44 16.22 -28.31 -14.73
CA ASP A 44 17.09 -27.23 -14.25
C ASP A 44 16.41 -26.28 -13.24
N GLY A 45 15.10 -26.41 -13.04
CA GLY A 45 14.33 -25.63 -12.08
C GLY A 45 12.91 -25.26 -12.53
N ILE A 46 12.25 -24.41 -11.76
CA ILE A 46 10.88 -23.95 -12.05
C ILE A 46 10.93 -22.68 -12.90
N HIS A 47 10.35 -22.76 -14.09
CA HIS A 47 10.26 -21.64 -15.03
C HIS A 47 8.89 -20.98 -14.92
N ILE A 48 8.86 -19.65 -14.78
CA ILE A 48 7.62 -18.86 -14.71
C ILE A 48 7.51 -18.00 -15.98
N GLU A 49 6.39 -18.09 -16.69
CA GLU A 49 6.12 -17.35 -17.92
C GLU A 49 4.79 -16.57 -17.82
N GLY A 50 4.66 -15.46 -18.55
CA GLY A 50 3.46 -14.60 -18.55
C GLY A 50 3.44 -13.48 -17.51
N GLY A 51 4.41 -13.47 -16.59
CA GLY A 51 4.61 -12.39 -15.61
C GLY A 51 5.07 -12.89 -14.25
N GLY A 52 4.54 -12.29 -13.17
CA GLY A 52 4.86 -12.67 -11.80
C GLY A 52 3.65 -13.10 -10.97
N VAL A 53 3.81 -14.16 -10.17
CA VAL A 53 2.81 -14.66 -9.20
C VAL A 53 3.28 -14.36 -7.78
N TYR A 54 2.36 -13.88 -6.95
CA TYR A 54 2.60 -13.60 -5.53
C TYR A 54 1.54 -14.29 -4.69
N GLU A 55 1.92 -14.82 -3.53
CA GLU A 55 1.00 -15.41 -2.55
C GLU A 55 1.25 -14.72 -1.21
N HIS A 56 0.33 -13.85 -0.77
CA HIS A 56 0.42 -13.17 0.52
C HIS A 56 -0.27 -13.95 1.64
N GLU A 57 -1.44 -14.50 1.32
CA GLU A 57 -2.24 -15.39 2.18
C GLU A 57 -2.34 -16.74 1.47
N GLN A 58 -2.45 -17.83 2.24
CA GLN A 58 -2.51 -19.17 1.67
C GLN A 58 -3.64 -19.27 0.63
N LYS A 59 -3.30 -19.75 -0.57
CA LYS A 59 -4.22 -19.91 -1.71
C LYS A 59 -4.81 -18.61 -2.27
N LYS A 60 -4.26 -17.45 -1.92
CA LYS A 60 -4.66 -16.15 -2.48
C LYS A 60 -3.52 -15.59 -3.32
N PHE A 61 -3.68 -15.69 -4.62
CA PHE A 61 -2.67 -15.32 -5.59
C PHE A 61 -2.95 -13.93 -6.17
N PHE A 62 -1.91 -13.10 -6.24
CA PHE A 62 -1.89 -11.85 -6.99
C PHE A 62 -1.02 -12.05 -8.23
N LEU A 63 -1.47 -11.53 -9.36
CA LEU A 63 -0.80 -11.68 -10.65
C LEU A 63 -0.31 -10.31 -11.12
N LYS A 64 0.88 -10.26 -11.73
CA LYS A 64 1.36 -9.10 -12.48
C LYS A 64 1.71 -9.54 -13.89
N CYS A 65 1.26 -8.81 -14.92
CA CYS A 65 1.69 -9.05 -16.29
C CYS A 65 3.19 -8.79 -16.44
N ASP A 66 3.82 -9.38 -17.44
CA ASP A 66 5.25 -9.20 -17.72
C ASP A 66 5.66 -7.72 -17.81
N SER A 67 4.90 -6.90 -18.53
CA SER A 67 5.21 -5.47 -18.66
C SER A 67 5.12 -4.67 -17.34
N CYS A 68 4.22 -5.02 -16.43
CA CYS A 68 4.15 -4.40 -15.10
C CYS A 68 5.22 -4.94 -14.17
N PHE A 69 5.52 -6.24 -14.25
CA PHE A 69 6.56 -6.89 -13.47
C PHE A 69 7.95 -6.31 -13.80
N GLN A 70 8.26 -6.10 -15.08
CA GLN A 70 9.53 -5.49 -15.51
C GLN A 70 9.66 -4.03 -15.07
N LYS A 71 8.55 -3.28 -15.01
CA LYS A 71 8.55 -1.89 -14.51
C LYS A 71 8.78 -1.85 -13.00
N ASP A 72 8.08 -2.69 -12.25
CA ASP A 72 8.21 -2.81 -10.80
C ASP A 72 7.82 -4.22 -10.35
N SER A 73 8.81 -4.99 -9.90
CA SER A 73 8.63 -6.36 -9.43
C SER A 73 8.09 -6.43 -7.99
N ILE A 74 7.80 -5.29 -7.35
CA ILE A 74 7.26 -5.25 -6.00
C ILE A 74 5.73 -5.21 -6.08
N LEU A 75 5.07 -6.11 -5.34
CA LEU A 75 3.63 -6.03 -5.13
C LEU A 75 3.35 -4.91 -4.11
N LYS A 76 2.78 -3.78 -4.57
CA LYS A 76 2.39 -2.64 -3.74
C LYS A 76 0.88 -2.64 -3.50
N ASN A 77 0.42 -2.01 -2.42
CA ASN A 77 -1.02 -1.81 -2.15
C ASN A 77 -1.86 -3.10 -2.09
N TYR A 78 -1.27 -4.26 -1.79
CA TYR A 78 -2.00 -5.54 -1.65
C TYR A 78 -2.65 -5.70 -0.26
N GLN A 79 -2.20 -4.92 0.73
CA GLN A 79 -2.77 -4.84 2.06
C GLN A 79 -2.85 -3.37 2.50
N PRO A 80 -3.88 -2.98 3.26
CA PRO A 80 -3.97 -1.66 3.83
C PRO A 80 -2.83 -1.44 4.84
N CYS A 81 -2.13 -0.31 4.73
CA CYS A 81 -1.11 0.08 5.70
C CYS A 81 -1.76 0.94 6.79
N GLU A 82 -1.72 0.48 8.04
CA GLU A 82 -2.21 1.28 9.17
C GLU A 82 -1.17 2.36 9.53
N VAL A 83 -1.57 3.62 9.39
CA VAL A 83 -0.72 4.77 9.69
C VAL A 83 -0.96 5.23 11.11
N TYR A 84 0.12 5.41 11.88
CA TYR A 84 0.08 5.87 13.26
C TYR A 84 0.64 7.28 13.40
N SER A 85 0.06 8.01 14.34
CA SER A 85 0.57 9.30 14.81
C SER A 85 1.14 9.16 16.22
N ARG A 86 2.29 9.78 16.48
CA ARG A 86 2.90 9.84 17.81
C ARG A 86 2.66 11.21 18.42
N VAL A 87 1.79 11.29 19.43
CA VAL A 87 1.52 12.54 20.17
C VAL A 87 2.00 12.35 21.60
N VAL A 88 2.98 13.15 22.05
CA VAL A 88 3.57 13.12 23.40
C VAL A 88 3.95 11.71 23.92
N GLY A 89 4.37 10.82 23.02
CA GLY A 89 4.77 9.46 23.37
C GLY A 89 3.69 8.38 23.18
N TYR A 90 2.43 8.76 22.99
CA TYR A 90 1.34 7.82 22.69
C TYR A 90 1.18 7.60 21.18
N LEU A 91 1.04 6.34 20.77
CA LEU A 91 0.75 5.95 19.39
C LEU A 91 -0.77 5.81 19.21
N ARG A 92 -1.34 6.56 18.27
CA ARG A 92 -2.76 6.46 17.89
C ARG A 92 -2.90 6.25 16.38
N PRO A 93 -3.70 5.28 15.92
CA PRO A 93 -4.03 5.14 14.51
C PRO A 93 -4.66 6.44 13.97
N VAL A 94 -4.19 6.90 12.82
CA VAL A 94 -4.73 8.09 12.15
C VAL A 94 -6.18 7.87 11.73
N SER A 95 -6.54 6.63 11.39
CA SER A 95 -7.92 6.21 11.10
C SER A 95 -8.89 6.47 12.27
N GLN A 96 -8.41 6.61 13.50
CA GLN A 96 -9.22 6.85 14.70
C GLN A 96 -9.19 8.32 15.18
N TRP A 97 -8.76 9.26 14.33
CA TRP A 97 -8.78 10.68 14.68
C TRP A 97 -10.22 11.21 14.71
N ASN A 98 -10.59 11.88 15.80
CA ASN A 98 -11.83 12.65 15.87
C ASN A 98 -11.73 13.94 15.03
N ASP A 99 -12.87 14.60 14.80
CA ASP A 99 -12.95 15.80 13.96
C ASP A 99 -12.02 16.92 14.45
N ALA A 100 -11.92 17.12 15.77
CA ALA A 100 -11.03 18.12 16.36
C ALA A 100 -9.56 17.83 16.05
N LYS A 101 -9.13 16.57 16.09
CA LYS A 101 -7.75 16.18 15.76
C LYS A 101 -7.45 16.33 14.27
N GLN A 102 -8.42 16.02 13.41
CA GLN A 102 -8.30 16.22 11.97
C GLN A 102 -8.21 17.72 11.62
N ALA A 103 -9.00 18.57 12.29
CA ALA A 103 -8.92 20.03 12.13
C ALA A 103 -7.55 20.56 12.59
N GLU A 104 -7.10 20.20 13.80
CA GLU A 104 -5.78 20.59 14.30
C GLU A 104 -4.65 20.16 13.37
N PHE A 105 -4.73 18.96 12.78
CA PHE A 105 -3.72 18.50 11.82
C PHE A 105 -3.68 19.34 10.54
N LYS A 106 -4.83 19.82 10.04
CA LYS A 106 -4.90 20.69 8.85
C LYS A 106 -4.22 22.04 9.08
N ASP A 107 -4.22 22.54 10.31
CA ASP A 107 -3.58 23.80 10.68
C ASP A 107 -2.05 23.68 10.86
N ARG A 108 -1.52 22.45 10.89
CA ARG A 108 -0.07 22.23 11.05
C ARG A 108 0.68 22.72 9.82
N LYS A 109 1.73 23.50 10.07
CA LYS A 109 2.67 23.93 9.04
C LYS A 109 3.91 23.04 9.08
N LEU A 110 4.33 22.58 7.90
CA LEU A 110 5.62 21.93 7.75
C LEU A 110 6.73 22.96 7.97
N PHE A 111 7.88 22.49 8.44
CA PHE A 111 9.06 23.32 8.48
C PHE A 111 9.44 23.72 7.05
N ASP A 112 9.48 25.02 6.78
CA ASP A 112 9.95 25.58 5.52
C ASP A 112 11.20 26.42 5.80
N HIS A 113 12.32 25.97 5.24
CA HIS A 113 13.63 26.60 5.39
C HIS A 113 13.65 28.04 4.85
N ASN A 114 12.76 28.39 3.91
CA ASN A 114 12.71 29.72 3.32
C ASN A 114 11.92 30.73 4.16
N ILE A 115 11.35 30.33 5.30
CA ILE A 115 10.73 31.24 6.25
C ILE A 115 11.85 32.00 6.97
N ASN A 116 12.27 33.12 6.38
CA ASN A 116 13.07 34.13 7.07
C ASN A 116 12.25 34.65 8.27
N GLY A 117 12.78 34.52 9.48
CA GLY A 117 12.09 34.72 10.77
C GLY A 117 11.60 36.15 11.09
N LYS A 118 11.20 36.94 10.09
CA LYS A 118 10.60 38.26 10.23
C LYS A 118 9.17 38.21 9.68
N ASN A 119 8.21 37.90 10.56
CA ASN A 119 6.75 38.14 10.45
C ASN A 119 5.89 36.96 10.95
N TYR A 120 6.22 36.37 12.10
CA TYR A 120 5.22 35.56 12.84
C TYR A 120 4.46 36.47 13.82
N ARG A 121 3.61 37.35 13.28
CA ARG A 121 2.48 37.89 14.05
C ARG A 121 1.34 36.91 13.82
N VAL A 122 0.91 36.27 14.90
CA VAL A 122 -0.29 35.44 14.91
C VAL A 122 -1.46 36.36 14.57
N GLU A 123 -1.98 36.28 13.35
CA GLU A 123 -3.31 36.80 13.04
C GLU A 123 -4.30 35.88 13.74
N ASN A 124 -4.63 36.22 14.99
CA ASN A 124 -5.82 35.70 15.65
C ASN A 124 -7.02 36.16 14.84
N GLN A 125 -7.61 35.25 14.07
CA GLN A 125 -8.89 35.47 13.42
C GLN A 125 -9.98 35.70 14.51
N ASN A 126 -10.74 36.78 14.33
CA ASN A 126 -12.04 37.08 14.95
C ASN A 126 -12.11 37.33 16.46
N THR A 127 -11.83 38.58 16.87
CA THR A 127 -12.55 39.23 17.98
C THR A 127 -12.91 40.67 17.60
N ASP A 128 -13.70 40.91 16.56
CA ASP A 128 -14.15 42.29 16.26
C ASP A 128 -15.49 42.41 15.52
N SER A 129 -16.51 41.68 15.96
CA SER A 129 -17.89 41.90 15.47
C SER A 129 -18.98 41.52 16.47
N LEU A 130 -18.88 41.93 17.74
CA LEU A 130 -20.02 41.94 18.69
C LEU A 130 -19.85 43.06 19.73
N ARG A 131 -19.72 44.33 19.31
CA ARG A 131 -19.87 45.50 20.20
C ARG A 131 -20.43 46.74 19.50
N ILE A 132 -21.61 46.64 18.89
CA ILE A 132 -22.53 47.77 18.64
C ILE A 132 -23.92 47.10 18.52
N ASN A 133 -24.80 47.08 19.51
CA ASN A 133 -25.57 48.20 20.05
C ASN A 133 -26.09 47.86 21.46
N ALA A 134 -25.72 48.65 22.45
CA ALA A 134 -26.49 48.83 23.68
C ALA A 134 -26.62 50.34 23.90
N ALA A 135 -27.78 50.87 23.51
CA ALA A 135 -28.38 52.11 23.95
C ALA A 135 -29.89 51.89 23.92
#